data_AF-A0A7W0ZRF0-F1
#
_entry.id   AF-A0A7W0ZRF0-F1
#
_cell.length_a   1.000
_cell.length_b   1.000
_cell.length_c   1.000
_cell.angle_alpha   90.00
_cell.angle_beta   90.00
_cell.angle_gamma   90.00
#
_symmetry.space_group_name_H-M   'P 1'
#
loop_
_entity.id
_entity.type
_entity.pdbx_description
1 polymer ?
#
loop_
_entity_poly.entity_id
_entity_poly.type
_entity_poly.pdbx_seq_one_letter_code
_entity_poly.pdbx_strand_id
1 'polypeptide(L)'
;MKRLFLIAVVLSIAACATKKSYIGGTRVPYTSNNKSVLDAVEQYRLAVERGDAPALITMAHPQYWEDSGTPSGSDDYGYEGLKTVLASRLGAATEIRYTMRYMGVSHECKELAARCKATVDVLIDASFTIQNAMGKASRPDKRDQNQLLLEWDGSRWLFLAGM
;
A
#
# COMPACT_ATOMS: atom_id res chain seq x y z
N MET A 1 -21.52 25.33 68.17
CA MET A 1 -22.31 24.35 67.41
C MET A 1 -21.67 24.15 66.03
N LYS A 2 -21.27 22.89 65.75
CA LYS A 2 -21.15 22.17 64.46
C LYS A 2 -20.87 22.91 63.13
N ARG A 3 -19.64 22.68 62.63
CA ARG A 3 -19.18 22.17 61.31
C ARG A 3 -20.02 22.43 60.03
N LEU A 4 -19.35 22.86 58.96
CA LEU A 4 -19.32 22.41 57.54
C LEU A 4 -18.71 23.59 56.73
N PHE A 5 -17.50 23.65 56.18
CA PHE A 5 -16.66 22.76 55.37
C PHE A 5 -17.27 22.31 54.03
N LEU A 6 -16.51 22.59 52.94
CA LEU A 6 -16.44 21.87 51.65
C LEU A 6 -17.58 22.18 50.64
N ILE A 7 -17.39 22.40 49.32
CA ILE A 7 -16.30 22.21 48.33
C ILE A 7 -16.59 23.15 47.14
N ALA A 8 -15.57 23.89 46.67
CA ALA A 8 -15.54 24.38 45.29
C ALA A 8 -15.12 23.21 44.38
N VAL A 9 -16.07 22.59 43.68
CA VAL A 9 -15.77 21.51 42.73
C VAL A 9 -15.25 22.18 41.47
N VAL A 10 -13.93 22.25 41.34
CA VAL A 10 -13.25 22.52 40.09
C VAL A 10 -13.53 21.33 39.17
N LEU A 11 -14.44 21.50 38.22
CA LEU A 11 -14.67 20.57 37.12
C LEU A 11 -13.48 20.68 36.14
N SER A 12 -12.32 20.13 36.52
CA SER A 12 -11.26 19.82 35.57
C SER A 12 -11.67 18.57 34.79
N ILE A 13 -12.63 18.71 33.87
CA ILE A 13 -12.91 17.66 32.91
C ILE A 13 -11.64 17.53 32.07
N ALA A 14 -10.95 16.41 32.27
CA ALA A 14 -9.78 16.01 31.54
C ALA A 14 -10.11 15.96 30.04
N ALA A 15 -9.84 17.06 29.33
CA ALA A 15 -9.64 17.04 27.89
C ALA A 15 -8.30 16.33 27.64
N CYS A 16 -8.30 15.00 27.81
CA CYS A 16 -7.34 14.16 27.12
C CYS A 16 -7.61 14.36 25.64
N ALA A 17 -7.01 15.39 25.05
CA ALA A 17 -6.86 15.51 23.62
C ALA A 17 -6.15 14.24 23.17
N THR A 18 -6.92 13.26 22.69
CA THR A 18 -6.40 11.98 22.20
C THR A 18 -5.41 12.32 21.11
N LYS A 19 -4.12 12.28 21.44
CA LYS A 19 -3.06 12.63 20.51
C LYS A 19 -3.23 11.73 19.31
N LYS A 20 -3.61 12.28 18.15
CA LYS A 20 -3.74 11.49 16.92
C LYS A 20 -2.38 10.86 16.65
N SER A 21 -2.30 9.55 16.84
CA SER A 21 -1.11 8.77 16.49
C SER A 21 -1.20 8.43 15.01
N TYR A 22 -0.07 8.47 14.32
CA TYR A 22 0.05 8.18 12.90
C TYR A 22 1.09 7.08 12.70
N ILE A 23 0.95 6.29 11.64
CA ILE A 23 1.98 5.33 11.26
C ILE A 23 3.25 6.11 10.88
N GLY A 24 4.39 5.72 11.45
CA GLY A 24 5.66 6.44 11.28
C GLY A 24 5.99 6.73 9.81
N GLY A 25 6.40 7.96 9.52
CA GLY A 25 6.69 8.39 8.14
C GLY A 25 5.47 8.68 7.26
N THR A 26 4.25 8.56 7.79
CA THR A 26 3.00 8.77 7.03
C THR A 26 2.05 9.74 7.72
N ARG A 27 0.98 10.12 7.02
CA ARG A 27 -0.19 10.82 7.59
C ARG A 27 -1.39 9.90 7.81
N VAL A 28 -1.19 8.58 7.71
CA VAL A 28 -2.24 7.58 7.94
C VAL A 28 -2.45 7.39 9.44
N PRO A 29 -3.69 7.53 9.97
CA PRO A 29 -3.96 7.31 11.38
C PRO A 29 -3.53 5.92 11.83
N TYR A 30 -2.91 5.83 12.99
CA TYR A 30 -2.46 4.56 13.54
C TYR A 30 -3.65 3.75 14.04
N THR A 31 -3.86 2.60 13.41
CA THR A 31 -4.66 1.46 13.90
C THR A 31 -3.91 0.19 13.54
N SER A 32 -4.16 -0.91 14.26
CA SER A 32 -3.54 -2.21 13.93
C SER A 32 -3.88 -2.63 12.49
N ASN A 33 -5.12 -2.38 12.04
CA ASN A 33 -5.56 -2.72 10.69
C ASN A 33 -4.81 -1.89 9.63
N ASN A 34 -4.72 -0.56 9.79
CA ASN A 34 -3.95 0.30 8.87
C ASN A 34 -2.48 -0.10 8.84
N LYS A 35 -1.89 -0.39 10.00
CA LYS A 35 -0.49 -0.81 10.08
C LYS A 35 -0.27 -2.12 9.35
N SER A 36 -1.16 -3.10 9.51
CA SER A 36 -1.03 -4.42 8.89
C SER A 36 -1.05 -4.37 7.36
N VAL A 37 -1.93 -3.55 6.76
CA VAL A 37 -2.00 -3.42 5.29
C VAL A 37 -0.82 -2.62 4.75
N LEU A 38 -0.40 -1.55 5.46
CA LEU A 38 0.80 -0.80 5.06
C LEU A 38 2.08 -1.65 5.15
N ASP A 39 2.17 -2.57 6.12
CA ASP A 39 3.29 -3.50 6.20
C ASP A 39 3.35 -4.43 4.99
N ALA A 40 2.19 -4.93 4.53
CA ALA A 40 2.12 -5.72 3.29
C ALA A 40 2.52 -4.90 2.06
N VAL A 41 2.06 -3.65 1.96
CA VAL A 41 2.46 -2.75 0.86
C VAL A 41 3.96 -2.40 0.91
N GLU A 42 4.55 -2.25 2.09
CA GLU A 42 6.00 -2.04 2.20
C GLU A 42 6.79 -3.27 1.78
N GLN A 43 6.32 -4.49 2.09
CA GLN A 43 6.94 -5.72 1.55
C GLN A 43 6.87 -5.78 0.03
N TYR A 44 5.75 -5.38 -0.56
CA TYR A 44 5.59 -5.24 -2.00
C TYR A 44 6.60 -4.22 -2.58
N ARG A 45 6.66 -3.01 -2.02
CA ARG A 45 7.61 -1.96 -2.44
C ARG A 45 9.05 -2.46 -2.45
N LEU A 46 9.45 -3.15 -1.37
CA LEU A 46 10.78 -3.73 -1.23
C LEU A 46 11.04 -4.87 -2.24
N ALA A 47 10.04 -5.68 -2.57
CA ALA A 47 10.18 -6.72 -3.59
C ALA A 47 10.33 -6.13 -4.99
N VAL A 48 9.61 -5.05 -5.33
CA VAL A 48 9.80 -4.31 -6.58
C VAL A 48 11.21 -3.73 -6.67
N GLU A 49 11.68 -3.08 -5.59
CA GLU A 49 13.02 -2.48 -5.55
C GLU A 49 14.15 -3.52 -5.71
N ARG A 50 13.93 -4.76 -5.25
CA ARG A 50 14.84 -5.89 -5.46
C ARG A 50 14.71 -6.57 -6.82
N GLY A 51 13.70 -6.24 -7.63
CA GLY A 51 13.39 -6.98 -8.87
C GLY A 51 12.93 -8.42 -8.61
N ASP A 52 12.34 -8.70 -7.44
CA ASP A 52 12.00 -10.05 -6.98
C ASP A 52 10.65 -10.52 -7.54
N ALA A 53 10.63 -10.86 -8.82
CA ALA A 53 9.43 -11.33 -9.52
C ALA A 53 8.76 -12.55 -8.82
N PRO A 54 9.49 -13.57 -8.35
CA PRO A 54 8.88 -14.67 -7.62
C PRO A 54 8.15 -14.21 -6.35
N ALA A 55 8.76 -13.35 -5.52
CA ALA A 55 8.12 -12.85 -4.32
C ALA A 55 6.84 -12.07 -4.65
N LEU A 56 6.89 -11.20 -5.67
CA LEU A 56 5.73 -10.42 -6.11
C LEU A 56 4.56 -11.31 -6.52
N ILE A 57 4.81 -12.39 -7.27
CA ILE A 57 3.75 -13.34 -7.62
C ILE A 57 3.12 -13.99 -6.38
N THR A 58 3.90 -14.29 -5.34
CA THR A 58 3.33 -14.86 -4.10
C THR A 58 2.48 -13.89 -3.28
N MET A 59 2.59 -12.59 -3.55
CA MET A 59 1.80 -11.52 -2.92
C MET A 59 0.49 -11.27 -3.67
N ALA A 60 0.40 -11.64 -4.95
CA ALA A 60 -0.80 -11.47 -5.74
C ALA A 60 -1.88 -12.50 -5.36
N HIS A 61 -3.13 -12.05 -5.33
CA HIS A 61 -4.29 -12.90 -5.17
C HIS A 61 -4.54 -13.69 -6.47
N PRO A 62 -5.00 -14.95 -6.43
CA PRO A 62 -5.31 -15.71 -7.65
C PRO A 62 -6.36 -15.06 -8.56
N GLN A 63 -7.19 -14.16 -8.02
CA GLN A 63 -8.17 -13.35 -8.75
C GLN A 63 -7.65 -11.94 -9.06
N TYR A 64 -6.34 -11.74 -9.11
CA TYR A 64 -5.73 -10.46 -9.48
C TYR A 64 -6.24 -9.98 -10.84
N TRP A 65 -6.54 -8.69 -10.93
CA TRP A 65 -6.92 -8.00 -12.16
C TRP A 65 -6.35 -6.57 -12.18
N GLU A 66 -5.76 -6.20 -13.31
CA GLU A 66 -5.27 -4.85 -13.59
C GLU A 66 -6.05 -4.27 -14.77
N ASP A 67 -6.55 -3.04 -14.61
CA ASP A 67 -7.27 -2.30 -15.66
C ASP A 67 -6.44 -1.14 -16.27
N SER A 68 -5.25 -0.89 -15.71
CA SER A 68 -4.28 0.13 -16.15
C SER A 68 -4.84 1.55 -16.31
N GLY A 69 -6.10 1.80 -15.87
CA GLY A 69 -6.83 3.03 -16.09
C GLY A 69 -7.04 3.45 -17.55
N THR A 70 -6.92 2.56 -18.55
CA THR A 70 -7.07 2.96 -19.97
C THR A 70 -8.48 2.70 -20.51
N PRO A 71 -9.06 3.59 -21.34
CA PRO A 71 -10.42 3.41 -21.86
C PRO A 71 -10.61 2.16 -22.73
N SER A 72 -9.53 1.66 -23.33
CA SER A 72 -9.59 0.54 -24.27
C SER A 72 -9.57 -0.83 -23.61
N GLY A 73 -9.03 -0.90 -22.39
CA GLY A 73 -8.73 -2.16 -21.70
C GLY A 73 -7.76 -3.09 -22.43
N SER A 74 -7.07 -2.62 -23.48
CA SER A 74 -6.17 -3.45 -24.29
C SER A 74 -4.89 -3.85 -23.55
N ASP A 75 -4.58 -3.13 -22.47
CA ASP A 75 -3.50 -3.40 -21.53
C ASP A 75 -3.99 -3.99 -20.20
N ASP A 76 -5.25 -4.42 -20.13
CA ASP A 76 -5.80 -5.12 -18.96
C ASP A 76 -5.23 -6.54 -18.88
N TYR A 77 -5.00 -7.01 -17.66
CA TYR A 77 -4.54 -8.37 -17.46
C TYR A 77 -4.88 -8.94 -16.08
N GLY A 78 -5.08 -10.26 -16.05
CA GLY A 78 -5.24 -11.02 -14.81
C GLY A 78 -3.92 -11.61 -14.30
N TYR A 79 -4.02 -12.50 -13.30
CA TYR A 79 -2.89 -13.16 -12.64
C TYR A 79 -1.84 -13.79 -13.60
N GLU A 80 -2.24 -14.45 -14.69
CA GLU A 80 -1.30 -15.00 -15.66
C GLU A 80 -0.57 -13.92 -16.49
N GLY A 81 -1.26 -12.82 -16.79
CA GLY A 81 -0.64 -11.67 -17.44
C GLY A 81 0.33 -10.96 -16.50
N LEU A 82 0.04 -10.91 -15.19
CA LEU A 82 0.97 -10.39 -14.19
C LEU A 82 2.29 -11.17 -14.20
N LYS A 83 2.26 -12.51 -14.28
CA LYS A 83 3.49 -13.31 -14.45
C LYS A 83 4.30 -12.89 -15.66
N THR A 84 3.61 -12.63 -16.78
CA THR A 84 4.25 -12.19 -18.02
C THR A 84 4.86 -10.80 -17.87
N VAL A 85 4.15 -9.86 -17.24
CA VAL A 85 4.64 -8.50 -16.94
C VAL A 85 5.88 -8.54 -16.05
N LEU A 86 5.87 -9.34 -14.99
CA LEU A 86 7.00 -9.45 -14.08
C LEU A 86 8.21 -10.15 -14.74
N ALA A 87 7.98 -11.21 -15.52
CA ALA A 87 9.07 -11.89 -16.24
C ALA A 87 9.71 -11.00 -17.33
N SER A 88 8.91 -10.17 -18.00
CA SER A 88 9.37 -9.32 -19.09
C SER A 88 9.81 -7.93 -18.62
N ARG A 89 8.87 -7.09 -18.17
CA ARG A 89 9.11 -5.68 -17.86
C ARG A 89 9.99 -5.52 -16.62
N LEU A 90 9.66 -6.19 -15.52
CA LEU A 90 10.48 -6.13 -14.31
C LEU A 90 11.82 -6.84 -14.52
N GLY A 91 11.83 -7.99 -15.19
CA GLY A 91 13.06 -8.72 -15.52
C GLY A 91 14.04 -7.94 -16.40
N ALA A 92 13.56 -7.01 -17.22
CA ALA A 92 14.40 -6.12 -18.03
C ALA A 92 14.92 -4.89 -17.28
N ALA A 93 14.37 -4.59 -16.10
CA ALA A 93 14.73 -3.42 -15.31
C ALA A 93 15.86 -3.75 -14.32
N THR A 94 16.81 -2.83 -14.20
CA THR A 94 17.96 -2.90 -13.28
C THR A 94 18.11 -1.58 -12.53
N GLU A 95 18.90 -1.57 -11.44
CA GLU A 95 19.15 -0.36 -10.64
C GLU A 95 17.86 0.37 -10.24
N ILE A 96 16.86 -0.43 -9.85
CA ILE A 96 15.52 0.05 -9.53
C ILE A 96 15.59 0.87 -8.24
N ARG A 97 15.15 2.13 -8.32
CA ARG A 97 14.79 2.95 -7.16
C ARG A 97 13.29 3.08 -7.19
N TYR A 98 12.63 2.67 -6.11
CA TYR A 98 11.17 2.64 -6.08
C TYR A 98 10.63 3.12 -4.73
N THR A 99 10.16 4.37 -4.70
CA THR A 99 9.65 5.03 -3.49
C THR A 99 8.13 5.14 -3.55
N MET A 100 7.48 4.89 -2.41
CA MET A 100 6.04 5.11 -2.23
C MET A 100 5.78 6.13 -1.12
N ARG A 101 4.83 7.03 -1.36
CA ARG A 101 4.21 7.85 -0.32
C ARG A 101 2.78 7.38 -0.11
N TYR A 102 2.49 6.93 1.11
CA TYR A 102 1.15 6.51 1.53
C TYR A 102 0.25 7.71 1.79
N MET A 103 -0.78 7.87 0.97
CA MET A 103 -1.70 9.00 1.02
C MET A 103 -2.93 8.71 1.88
N GLY A 104 -3.42 7.47 1.85
CA GLY A 104 -4.62 7.06 2.58
C GLY A 104 -4.76 5.54 2.63
N VAL A 105 -5.56 5.08 3.58
CA VAL A 105 -6.00 3.69 3.70
C VAL A 105 -7.50 3.70 3.97
N SER A 106 -8.25 2.92 3.20
CA SER A 106 -9.69 2.69 3.42
C SER A 106 -9.94 1.19 3.56
N HIS A 107 -10.87 0.82 4.44
CA HIS A 107 -11.27 -0.58 4.66
C HIS A 107 -12.76 -0.73 4.36
N GLU A 108 -13.14 -1.83 3.72
CA GLU A 108 -14.54 -2.21 3.56
C GLU A 108 -15.09 -2.91 4.83
N CYS A 109 -14.19 -3.40 5.70
CA CYS A 109 -14.54 -4.08 6.94
C CYS A 109 -14.38 -3.16 8.16
N LYS A 110 -15.19 -3.41 9.20
CA LYS A 110 -15.03 -2.76 10.51
C LYS A 110 -13.87 -3.37 11.30
N GLU A 111 -13.73 -4.69 11.22
CA GLU A 111 -12.69 -5.48 11.88
C GLU A 111 -12.04 -6.42 10.87
N LEU A 112 -10.76 -6.73 11.06
CA LEU A 112 -10.01 -7.59 10.15
C LEU A 112 -10.56 -9.02 10.18
N ALA A 113 -11.16 -9.43 9.07
CA ALA A 113 -11.73 -10.76 8.87
C ALA A 113 -11.43 -11.26 7.45
N ALA A 114 -11.58 -12.56 7.21
CA ALA A 114 -11.41 -13.14 5.88
C ALA A 114 -12.28 -12.40 4.85
N ARG A 115 -11.69 -12.15 3.68
CA ARG A 115 -12.28 -11.37 2.58
C ARG A 115 -12.46 -9.87 2.88
N CYS A 116 -11.91 -9.37 3.99
CA CYS A 116 -11.83 -7.92 4.18
C CYS A 116 -10.96 -7.33 3.08
N LYS A 117 -11.48 -6.28 2.43
CA LYS A 117 -10.74 -5.53 1.43
C LYS A 117 -10.27 -4.20 2.00
N ALA A 118 -9.08 -3.81 1.57
CA ALA A 118 -8.51 -2.51 1.85
C ALA A 118 -7.95 -1.88 0.58
N THR A 119 -8.11 -0.58 0.44
CA THR A 119 -7.44 0.22 -0.58
C THR A 119 -6.35 1.07 0.04
N VAL A 120 -5.21 1.17 -0.64
CA VAL A 120 -4.10 2.03 -0.24
C VAL A 120 -3.76 2.96 -1.39
N ASP A 121 -4.04 4.26 -1.19
CA ASP A 121 -3.68 5.28 -2.15
C ASP A 121 -2.20 5.64 -2.00
N VAL A 122 -1.44 5.56 -3.09
CA VAL A 122 0.01 5.80 -3.10
C VAL A 122 0.40 6.78 -4.19
N LEU A 123 1.42 7.59 -3.90
CA LEU A 123 2.21 8.27 -4.93
C LEU A 123 3.53 7.53 -5.11
N ILE A 124 3.82 7.13 -6.34
CA ILE A 124 5.02 6.40 -6.72
C ILE A 124 5.99 7.37 -7.38
N ASP A 125 7.26 7.33 -6.95
CA ASP A 125 8.40 7.94 -7.65
C ASP A 125 9.43 6.84 -7.88
N ALA A 126 9.63 6.50 -9.15
CA ALA A 126 10.46 5.39 -9.57
C ALA A 126 11.46 5.80 -10.65
N SER A 127 12.64 5.21 -10.62
CA SER A 127 13.63 5.30 -11.69
C SER A 127 14.31 3.95 -11.84
N PHE A 128 14.56 3.52 -13.07
CA PHE A 128 15.13 2.21 -13.35
C PHE A 128 15.90 2.25 -14.67
N THR A 129 16.90 1.39 -14.80
CA THR A 129 17.72 1.26 -16.01
C THR A 129 17.17 0.13 -16.87
N ILE A 130 16.88 0.42 -18.15
CA ILE A 130 16.46 -0.56 -19.17
C ILE A 130 17.32 -0.41 -20.43
N GLN A 131 17.43 -1.48 -21.22
CA GLN A 131 17.98 -1.40 -22.57
C GLN A 131 16.86 -0.98 -23.54
N ASN A 132 17.11 0.05 -24.35
CA ASN A 132 16.19 0.43 -25.41
C ASN A 132 16.32 -0.51 -26.63
N ALA A 133 15.50 -0.30 -27.66
CA ALA A 133 15.51 -1.13 -28.88
C ALA A 133 16.87 -1.19 -29.62
N MET A 134 17.78 -0.25 -29.34
CA MET A 134 19.14 -0.22 -29.91
C MET A 134 20.19 -0.83 -28.96
N GLY A 135 19.77 -1.45 -27.85
CA GLY A 135 20.66 -2.02 -26.82
C GLY A 135 21.35 -0.98 -25.94
N LYS A 136 20.99 0.31 -26.06
CA LYS A 136 21.58 1.38 -25.24
C LYS A 136 20.82 1.49 -23.92
N ALA A 137 21.57 1.61 -22.82
CA ALA A 137 21.00 1.88 -21.50
C ALA A 137 20.27 3.23 -21.47
N SER A 138 19.07 3.21 -20.91
CA SER A 138 18.23 4.38 -20.65
C SER A 138 17.71 4.29 -19.21
N ARG A 139 17.62 5.42 -18.53
CA ARG A 139 17.14 5.51 -17.16
C ARG A 139 15.94 6.47 -17.07
N PRO A 140 14.73 6.02 -17.45
CA PRO A 140 13.53 6.83 -17.29
C PRO A 140 13.15 7.04 -15.82
N ASP A 141 12.52 8.19 -15.56
CA ASP A 141 11.78 8.45 -14.33
C ASP A 141 10.29 8.23 -14.58
N LYS A 142 9.60 7.62 -13.61
CA LYS A 142 8.14 7.47 -13.59
C LYS A 142 7.59 8.06 -12.29
N ARG A 143 6.57 8.90 -12.43
CA ARG A 143 5.75 9.38 -11.31
C ARG A 143 4.31 9.03 -11.58
N ASP A 144 3.66 8.48 -10.57
CA ASP A 144 2.32 7.92 -10.73
C ASP A 144 1.51 8.06 -9.45
N GLN A 145 0.19 8.23 -9.60
CA GLN A 145 -0.76 8.08 -8.52
C GLN A 145 -1.51 6.78 -8.74
N ASN A 146 -1.37 5.85 -7.82
CA ASN A 146 -1.92 4.51 -7.94
C ASN A 146 -2.74 4.14 -6.70
N GLN A 147 -3.70 3.24 -6.86
CA GLN A 147 -4.47 2.66 -5.78
C GLN A 147 -4.25 1.14 -5.74
N LEU A 148 -3.73 0.66 -4.62
CA LEU A 148 -3.52 -0.77 -4.40
C LEU A 148 -4.76 -1.35 -3.73
N LEU A 149 -5.36 -2.38 -4.32
CA LEU A 149 -6.47 -3.11 -3.71
C LEU A 149 -5.93 -4.42 -3.13
N LEU A 150 -6.18 -4.66 -1.85
CA LEU A 150 -5.76 -5.88 -1.16
C LEU A 150 -6.96 -6.57 -0.51
N GLU A 151 -6.91 -7.90 -0.43
CA GLU A 151 -7.85 -8.73 0.31
C GLU A 151 -7.11 -9.54 1.38
N TRP A 152 -7.69 -9.63 2.57
CA TRP A 152 -7.21 -10.47 3.65
C TRP A 152 -7.70 -11.91 3.46
N ASP A 153 -6.78 -12.86 3.30
CA ASP A 153 -7.13 -14.29 3.07
C ASP A 153 -7.47 -15.06 4.35
N GLY A 154 -7.40 -14.41 5.51
CA GLY A 154 -7.49 -15.03 6.83
C GLY A 154 -6.15 -15.07 7.56
N SER A 155 -5.03 -14.89 6.85
CA SER A 155 -3.67 -14.96 7.38
C SER A 155 -2.77 -13.80 6.93
N ARG A 156 -2.94 -13.31 5.70
CA ARG A 156 -2.14 -12.23 5.12
C ARG A 156 -2.94 -11.45 4.09
N TRP A 157 -2.44 -10.25 3.77
CA TRP A 157 -2.95 -9.44 2.68
C TRP A 157 -2.40 -9.93 1.34
N LEU A 158 -3.28 -10.08 0.36
CA LEU A 158 -2.94 -10.40 -1.02
C LEU A 158 -3.46 -9.30 -1.94
N PHE A 159 -2.69 -8.95 -2.97
CA PHE A 159 -3.04 -7.90 -3.92
C PHE A 159 -4.09 -8.40 -4.92
N LEU A 160 -5.21 -7.70 -5.01
CA LEU A 160 -6.22 -7.88 -6.04
C LEU A 160 -5.99 -7.00 -7.28
N ALA A 161 -5.33 -5.84 -7.13
CA ALA A 161 -5.04 -4.91 -8.23
C ALA A 161 -3.90 -3.94 -7.88
N GLY A 162 -3.33 -3.26 -8.89
CA GLY A 162 -2.41 -2.13 -8.75
C GLY A 162 -0.92 -2.48 -8.67
N MET A 163 -0.52 -3.71 -9.02
CA MET A 163 0.88 -4.18 -8.98
C MET A 163 1.71 -3.81 -10.23
#